data_AF-A0A7Z6T9U2-F1
#
_entry.id   AF-A0A7Z6T9U2-F1
#
_cell.length_a   1.000
_cell.length_b   1.000
_cell.length_c   1.000
_cell.angle_alpha   90.00
_cell.angle_beta   90.00
_cell.angle_gamma   90.00
#
_symmetry.space_group_name_H-M   'P 1'
#
loop_
_entity.id
_entity.type
_entity.pdbx_description
1 polymer ?
#
loop_
_entity_poly.entity_id
_entity_poly.type
_entity_poly.pdbx_seq_one_letter_code
_entity_poly.pdbx_strand_id
1 'polypeptide(L)'
;MTGDGETWARAYHRNTSGTELRAVLTLMGPGGRTVELHCVLAADDEPGSCETQRGASAGGPGAYTAVAEYAGAGPVEEAPLLLRAGSHRAPGASD
;
A
#
# COMPACT_ATOMS: atom_id res chain seq x y z
N MET A 1 1.91 9.28 1.44
CA MET A 1 3.04 9.98 2.06
C MET A 1 3.53 11.05 1.09
N THR A 2 3.99 12.19 1.60
CA THR A 2 4.53 13.28 0.77
C THR A 2 5.80 13.83 1.41
N GLY A 3 6.78 14.23 0.59
CA GLY A 3 8.05 14.81 1.06
C GLY A 3 8.93 15.20 -0.12
N ASP A 4 9.67 16.30 0.00
CA ASP A 4 10.62 16.78 -1.03
C ASP A 4 10.03 16.93 -2.45
N GLY A 5 8.74 17.28 -2.53
CA GLY A 5 8.04 17.38 -3.82
C GLY A 5 7.68 16.04 -4.45
N GLU A 6 7.79 14.94 -3.71
CA GLU A 6 7.44 13.58 -4.12
C GLU A 6 6.25 13.04 -3.32
N THR A 7 5.53 12.10 -3.92
CA THR A 7 4.43 11.35 -3.32
C THR A 7 4.66 9.86 -3.52
N TRP A 8 4.40 9.08 -2.46
CA TRP A 8 4.43 7.61 -2.49
C TRP A 8 3.42 7.00 -1.52
N ALA A 9 3.03 5.74 -1.74
CA ALA A 9 2.28 4.96 -0.78
C ALA A 9 3.24 4.15 0.10
N ARG A 10 2.87 4.01 1.37
CA ARG A 10 3.53 3.13 2.33
C ARG A 10 2.49 2.34 3.11
N ALA A 11 2.69 1.03 3.22
CA ALA A 11 1.87 0.14 4.04
C ALA A 11 2.75 -0.58 5.06
N TYR A 12 2.50 -0.34 6.35
CA TYR A 12 3.15 -1.03 7.45
C TYR A 12 2.37 -2.30 7.79
N HIS A 13 3.07 -3.38 8.09
CA HIS A 13 2.45 -4.67 8.35
C HIS A 13 3.22 -5.49 9.39
N ARG A 14 2.51 -6.47 9.96
CA ARG A 14 3.05 -7.55 10.78
C ARG A 14 2.20 -8.78 10.48
N ASN A 15 2.82 -9.87 10.06
CA ASN A 15 2.10 -11.06 9.61
C ASN A 15 2.12 -12.15 10.70
N THR A 16 1.04 -12.19 11.47
CA THR A 16 0.81 -13.21 12.51
C THR A 16 0.08 -14.45 11.99
N SER A 17 -0.20 -14.54 10.68
CA SER A 17 -1.07 -15.59 10.13
C SER A 17 -0.44 -16.98 10.12
N GLY A 18 0.88 -17.09 10.33
CA GLY A 18 1.62 -18.35 10.27
C GLY A 18 1.93 -18.83 8.85
N THR A 19 1.52 -18.09 7.82
CA THR A 19 1.81 -18.38 6.41
C THR A 19 2.22 -17.11 5.66
N GLU A 20 3.05 -17.26 4.63
CA GLU A 20 3.43 -16.13 3.76
C GLU A 20 2.17 -15.52 3.11
N LEU A 21 2.14 -14.19 3.03
CA LEU A 21 1.10 -13.46 2.32
C LEU A 21 1.70 -12.69 1.14
N ARG A 22 0.91 -12.50 0.09
CA ARG A 22 1.23 -11.53 -0.96
C ARG A 22 0.47 -10.26 -0.72
N ALA A 23 1.11 -9.13 -0.99
CA ALA A 23 0.45 -7.84 -0.97
C ALA A 23 0.61 -7.10 -2.29
N VAL A 24 -0.41 -6.32 -2.63
CA VAL A 24 -0.33 -5.30 -3.66
C VAL A 24 -0.60 -3.96 -2.99
N LEU A 25 0.32 -3.02 -3.16
CA LEU A 25 0.17 -1.64 -2.73
C LEU A 25 -0.01 -0.76 -3.96
N THR A 26 -1.20 -0.18 -4.09
CA THR A 26 -1.58 0.66 -5.21
C THR A 26 -1.71 2.11 -4.75
N LEU A 27 -0.98 3.02 -5.38
CA LEU A 27 -1.12 4.47 -5.24
C LEU A 27 -1.84 5.01 -6.47
N MET A 28 -3.01 5.61 -6.25
CA MET A 28 -3.77 6.33 -7.27
C MET A 28 -3.62 7.83 -7.05
N GLY A 29 -3.44 8.57 -8.14
CA GLY A 29 -3.22 10.01 -8.11
C GLY A 29 -3.81 10.74 -9.32
N PRO A 30 -3.59 12.07 -9.40
CA PRO A 30 -4.26 12.91 -10.38
C PRO A 30 -3.95 12.55 -11.83
N GLY A 31 -4.96 12.69 -12.69
CA GLY A 31 -4.88 12.31 -14.10
C GLY A 31 -5.00 10.81 -14.35
N GLY A 32 -5.55 10.05 -13.40
CA GLY A 32 -5.69 8.59 -13.51
C GLY A 32 -4.35 7.84 -13.39
N ARG A 33 -3.33 8.48 -12.81
CA ARG A 33 -2.04 7.82 -12.59
C ARG A 33 -2.17 6.78 -11.49
N THR A 34 -1.65 5.60 -11.78
CA THR A 34 -1.62 4.47 -10.85
C THR A 34 -0.20 3.91 -10.80
N VAL A 35 0.32 3.70 -9.59
CA VAL A 35 1.60 3.03 -9.34
C VAL A 35 1.32 1.83 -8.45
N GLU A 36 1.78 0.66 -8.85
CA GLU A 36 1.60 -0.58 -8.09
C GLU A 36 2.93 -1.17 -7.66
N LEU A 37 2.94 -1.75 -6.47
CA LEU A 37 4.05 -2.51 -5.93
C LEU A 37 3.53 -3.84 -5.39
N HIS A 38 4.17 -4.92 -5.81
CA HIS A 38 3.95 -6.24 -5.24
C HIS A 38 4.97 -6.51 -4.13
N CYS A 39 4.48 -7.00 -2.99
CA CYS A 39 5.29 -7.43 -1.86
C CYS A 39 5.00 -8.85 -1.46
N VAL A 40 5.97 -9.45 -0.78
CA VAL A 40 5.83 -10.70 -0.05
C VAL A 40 5.99 -10.39 1.44
N LEU A 41 5.09 -10.92 2.27
CA LEU A 41 5.08 -10.75 3.71
C LEU A 41 5.42 -12.09 4.37
N ALA A 42 6.63 -12.20 4.90
CA ALA A 42 7.07 -13.35 5.68
C ALA A 42 6.18 -13.55 6.91
N ALA A 43 6.00 -14.80 7.35
CA ALA A 43 5.21 -15.16 8.52
C ALA A 43 6.05 -15.22 9.81
N ASP A 44 6.99 -14.29 9.95
CA ASP A 44 7.94 -14.22 11.07
C ASP A 44 7.45 -13.34 12.21
N ASP A 45 6.30 -12.68 12.03
CA ASP A 45 5.73 -11.76 13.00
C ASP A 45 6.64 -10.53 13.26
N GLU A 46 7.54 -10.21 12.33
CA GLU A 46 8.39 -9.02 12.40
C GLU A 46 7.70 -7.80 11.76
N PRO A 47 7.91 -6.58 12.29
CA PRO A 47 7.42 -5.36 11.65
C PRO A 47 8.07 -5.14 10.29
N GLY A 48 7.27 -4.98 9.25
CA GLY A 48 7.72 -4.71 7.90
C GLY A 48 6.98 -3.54 7.25
N SER A 49 7.47 -3.11 6.08
CA SER A 49 6.83 -2.08 5.28
C SER A 49 6.97 -2.30 3.79
N CYS A 50 5.91 -1.98 3.05
CA CYS A 50 5.88 -1.91 1.59
C CYS A 50 5.80 -0.46 1.15
N GLU A 51 6.61 -0.06 0.17
CA GLU A 51 6.67 1.30 -0.34
C GLU A 51 6.71 1.35 -1.86
N THR A 52 5.76 2.04 -2.47
CA THR A 52 5.83 2.29 -3.91
C THR A 52 7.04 3.16 -4.23
N GLN A 53 7.50 3.12 -5.47
CA GLN A 53 8.47 4.10 -5.95
C GLN A 53 7.97 5.53 -5.69
N ARG A 54 8.90 6.40 -5.32
CA ARG A 54 8.61 7.83 -5.17
C ARG A 54 8.46 8.45 -6.54
N GLY A 55 7.44 9.27 -6.70
CA GLY A 55 7.17 9.99 -7.94
C GLY A 55 6.91 11.46 -7.65
N ALA A 56 7.19 12.32 -8.64
CA ALA A 56 6.93 13.74 -8.53
C ALA A 56 5.46 14.00 -8.18
N SER A 57 5.24 14.80 -7.14
CA SER A 57 3.93 15.21 -6.69
C SER A 57 3.24 16.06 -7.76
N ALA A 58 1.97 15.79 -7.91
CA ALA A 58 1.05 16.58 -8.71
C ALA A 58 -0.21 16.81 -7.89
N GLY A 59 -0.44 18.06 -7.48
CA GLY A 59 -1.49 18.41 -6.53
C GLY A 59 -1.13 18.09 -5.07
N GLY A 60 -2.06 18.42 -4.17
CA GLY A 60 -1.91 18.19 -2.74
C GLY A 60 -2.13 16.73 -2.32
N PRO A 61 -1.82 16.38 -1.06
CA PRO A 61 -1.96 15.02 -0.54
C PRO A 61 -3.38 14.45 -0.67
N GLY A 62 -4.42 15.29 -0.58
CA GLY A 62 -5.81 14.89 -0.75
C GLY A 62 -6.18 14.43 -2.16
N ALA A 63 -5.32 14.69 -3.15
CA ALA A 63 -5.51 14.26 -4.53
C ALA A 63 -5.04 12.81 -4.78
N TYR A 64 -4.51 12.15 -3.74
CA TYR A 64 -4.01 10.78 -3.80
C TYR A 64 -4.81 9.86 -2.90
N THR A 65 -4.90 8.59 -3.28
CA THR A 65 -5.45 7.52 -2.45
C THR A 65 -4.55 6.30 -2.61
N ALA A 66 -4.27 5.62 -1.50
CA ALA A 66 -3.56 4.35 -1.54
C ALA A 66 -4.44 3.22 -1.04
N VAL A 67 -4.27 2.03 -1.60
CA VAL A 67 -4.94 0.80 -1.17
C VAL A 67 -3.89 -0.28 -1.05
N ALA A 68 -3.91 -1.00 0.07
CA ALA A 68 -3.13 -2.21 0.28
C ALA A 68 -4.08 -3.41 0.31
N GLU A 69 -3.81 -4.39 -0.54
CA GLU A 69 -4.54 -5.65 -0.61
C GLU A 69 -3.62 -6.79 -0.24
N TYR A 70 -4.06 -7.67 0.67
CA TYR A 70 -3.30 -8.81 1.17
C TYR A 70 -4.06 -10.10 0.87
N ALA A 71 -3.39 -11.06 0.26
CA ALA A 71 -3.94 -12.36 -0.11
C ALA A 71 -3.02 -13.49 0.34
N GLY A 72 -3.57 -14.71 0.43
CA GLY A 72 -2.78 -15.90 0.74
C GLY A 72 -1.66 -16.16 -0.28
N ALA A 73 -0.61 -16.87 0.12
CA ALA A 73 0.35 -17.43 -0.82
C ALA A 73 -0.30 -18.62 -1.58
N GLY A 74 -0.39 -18.53 -2.91
CA GLY A 74 -0.96 -19.56 -3.79
C GLY A 74 -1.43 -19.01 -5.14
N PRO A 75 -1.75 -19.83 -6.15
CA PRO A 75 -2.37 -19.34 -7.39
C PRO A 75 -3.57 -18.42 -7.09
N VAL A 76 -3.83 -17.41 -7.93
CA VAL A 76 -4.89 -16.42 -7.69
C VAL A 76 -6.27 -17.06 -7.47
N GLU A 77 -6.51 -18.22 -8.10
CA GLU A 77 -7.75 -18.99 -7.97
C GLU A 77 -7.93 -19.65 -6.59
N GLU A 78 -6.83 -19.85 -5.86
CA GLU A 78 -6.77 -20.56 -4.57
C GLU A 78 -6.41 -19.65 -3.39
N ALA A 79 -5.85 -18.46 -3.68
CA ALA A 79 -5.42 -17.49 -2.69
C ALA A 79 -6.52 -16.44 -2.43
N PRO A 80 -7.33 -16.59 -1.36
CA PRO A 80 -8.39 -15.63 -1.07
C PRO A 80 -7.80 -14.26 -0.71
N LEU A 81 -8.52 -13.20 -1.06
CA LEU A 81 -8.28 -11.87 -0.50
C LEU A 81 -8.63 -11.89 0.98
N LEU A 82 -7.65 -11.61 1.83
CA LEU A 82 -7.80 -11.66 3.29
C LEU A 82 -8.12 -10.29 3.87
N LEU A 83 -7.46 -9.25 3.37
CA LEU A 83 -7.59 -7.89 3.88
C LEU A 83 -7.43 -6.87 2.76
N ARG A 84 -8.28 -5.86 2.77
CA ARG A 84 -8.12 -4.64 1.98
C ARG A 84 -8.14 -3.43 2.91
N ALA A 85 -7.08 -2.63 2.87
CA ALA A 85 -6.93 -1.43 3.69
C ALA A 85 -6.77 -0.20 2.78
N GLY A 86 -7.66 0.78 2.91
CA GLY A 86 -7.55 2.07 2.25
C GLY A 86 -6.78 3.07 3.12
N SER A 87 -6.01 3.95 2.49
CA SER A 87 -5.38 5.08 3.18
C SER A 87 -6.46 6.03 3.69
N HIS A 88 -6.32 6.46 4.94
CA HIS A 88 -7.15 7.51 5.51
C HIS A 88 -6.28 8.71 5.86
N ARG A 89 -6.85 9.90 5.71
CA ARG A 89 -6.22 11.15 6.13
C ARG A 89 -6.79 11.55 7.48
N ALA A 90 -5.90 11.89 8.42
CA ALA A 90 -6.33 12.42 9.70
C ALA A 90 -7.23 13.66 9.50
N PRO A 91 -8.33 13.79 10.25
CA PRO A 91 -9.16 15.00 10.23
C PRO A 91 -8.32 16.25 10.51
N GLY A 92 -8.48 17.29 9.70
CA GLY A 92 -7.78 18.57 9.87
C GLY A 92 -6.36 18.64 9.31
N ALA A 93 -5.84 17.58 8.67
CA ALA A 93 -4.57 17.66 7.96
C ALA A 93 -4.68 18.63 6.76
N SER A 94 -3.88 19.70 6.78
CA SER A 94 -3.79 20.70 5.70
C SER A 94 -3.22 20.09 4.42
N ASP A 95 -3.66 20.61 3.27
CA ASP A 95 -3.11 20.31 1.93
C ASP A 95 -1.72 20.91 1.70
#